data_AF-A0A8D8Z9Z1-F1
#
_entry.id   AF-A0A8D8Z9Z1-F1
#
_cell.length_a   1.000
_cell.length_b   1.000
_cell.length_c   1.000
_cell.angle_alpha   90.00
_cell.angle_beta   90.00
_cell.angle_gamma   90.00
#
_symmetry.space_group_name_H-M   'P 1'
#
loop_
_entity.id
_entity.type
_entity.pdbx_description
1 polymer ?
#
loop_
_entity_poly.entity_id
_entity_poly.type
_entity_poly.pdbx_seq_one_letter_code
_entity_poly.pdbx_strand_id
1 'polypeptide(L)'
;MPNITWTREDNRTMTVVNPTNGEPMYVRKFQGVDLNLFRVNRDDMGAFLCVANNGVPPTVRKRVTLMVTFQPRIDVPVHLLGTPLGGDITLKCTVQGYPSMISYWCRDGNAQRLIMNGTKSTLISTIGPEKWKTIHVLTIRNVGEQDLGVYTCEGHNSLSNTSADVRVYEIKGIELEQHHKTKNSKKIEISNNQTGLESSSRSLADSRVTIWMLLFCFSGALF
;
A
#
# COMPACT_ATOMS: atom_id res chain seq x y z
N MET A 1 5.64 29.31 -33.10
CA MET A 1 5.81 28.10 -32.26
C MET A 1 4.63 28.05 -31.29
N PRO A 2 3.88 26.93 -31.17
CA PRO A 2 2.81 26.84 -30.17
C PRO A 2 3.39 26.90 -28.74
N ASN A 3 2.68 27.55 -27.83
CA ASN A 3 2.97 27.50 -26.39
C ASN A 3 2.39 26.21 -25.81
N ILE A 4 3.25 25.39 -25.20
CA ILE A 4 2.87 24.13 -24.56
C ILE A 4 2.75 24.33 -23.06
N THR A 5 1.61 23.94 -22.50
CA THR A 5 1.37 23.99 -21.06
C THR A 5 0.93 22.63 -20.52
N TRP A 6 1.46 22.28 -19.36
CA TRP A 6 1.14 21.06 -18.62
C TRP A 6 0.38 21.38 -17.35
N THR A 7 -0.63 20.58 -17.04
CA THR A 7 -1.41 20.64 -15.79
C THR A 7 -1.80 19.24 -15.35
N ARG A 8 -2.06 19.04 -14.06
CA ARG A 8 -2.68 17.79 -13.57
C ARG A 8 -4.20 17.90 -13.65
N GLU A 9 -4.85 16.82 -14.08
CA GLU A 9 -6.32 16.73 -14.17
C GLU A 9 -6.97 16.79 -12.77
N ASP A 10 -6.27 16.30 -11.75
CA ASP A 10 -6.69 16.36 -10.33
C ASP A 10 -6.40 17.71 -9.65
N ASN A 11 -5.85 18.69 -10.39
CA ASN A 11 -5.48 20.03 -9.91
C ASN A 11 -4.49 20.03 -8.72
N ARG A 12 -3.80 18.90 -8.46
CA ARG A 12 -2.70 18.84 -7.48
C ARG A 12 -1.46 19.55 -8.02
N THR A 13 -0.54 19.90 -7.13
CA THR A 13 0.76 20.46 -7.50
C THR A 13 1.65 19.38 -8.12
N MET A 14 2.37 19.74 -9.17
CA MET A 14 3.44 18.93 -9.76
C MET A 14 4.77 19.34 -9.15
N THR A 15 5.63 18.36 -8.86
CA THR A 15 7.03 18.61 -8.51
C THR A 15 7.87 18.44 -9.78
N VAL A 16 8.31 19.55 -10.35
CA VAL A 16 9.05 19.62 -11.62
C VAL A 16 10.52 19.93 -11.31
N VAL A 17 11.44 19.52 -12.18
CA VAL A 17 12.85 19.92 -12.12
C VAL A 17 12.96 21.35 -12.65
N ASN A 18 13.48 22.27 -11.84
CA ASN A 18 13.72 23.64 -12.28
C ASN A 18 14.83 23.66 -13.35
N PRO A 19 14.58 24.19 -14.56
CA PRO A 19 15.56 24.20 -15.65
C PRO A 19 16.83 25.02 -15.36
N THR A 20 16.79 25.99 -14.44
CA THR A 20 17.90 26.91 -14.17
C THR A 20 18.90 26.34 -13.17
N ASN A 21 18.43 25.62 -12.14
CA ASN A 21 19.28 25.16 -11.04
C ASN A 21 19.12 23.66 -10.70
N GLY A 22 18.21 22.94 -11.35
CA GLY A 22 17.97 21.52 -11.11
C GLY A 22 17.19 21.20 -9.82
N GLU A 23 16.84 22.20 -9.02
CA GLU A 23 16.11 22.04 -7.76
C GLU A 23 14.60 21.78 -8.01
N PRO A 24 13.87 21.19 -7.05
CA PRO A 24 12.45 20.96 -7.20
C PRO A 24 11.67 22.28 -7.22
N MET A 25 10.75 22.40 -8.18
CA MET A 25 9.75 23.47 -8.25
C MET A 25 8.34 22.88 -8.13
N TYR A 26 7.50 23.49 -7.29
CA TYR A 26 6.13 23.04 -7.06
C TYR A 26 5.15 23.94 -7.81
N VAL A 27 4.54 23.43 -8.87
CA VAL A 27 3.68 24.23 -9.76
C VAL A 27 2.40 23.50 -10.13
N ARG A 28 1.29 24.22 -10.26
CA ARG A 28 0.04 23.66 -10.82
C ARG A 28 0.01 23.66 -12.34
N LYS A 29 0.79 24.55 -12.95
CA LYS A 29 0.92 24.72 -14.39
C LYS A 29 2.39 24.90 -14.73
N PHE A 30 2.88 24.16 -15.71
CA PHE A 30 4.25 24.26 -16.21
C PHE A 30 4.23 24.60 -17.70
N GLN A 31 5.12 25.49 -18.13
CA GLN A 31 5.30 25.85 -19.54
C GLN A 31 6.57 25.19 -20.06
N GLY A 32 6.44 24.41 -21.13
CA GLY A 32 7.56 23.67 -21.69
C GLY A 32 7.08 22.55 -22.59
N VAL A 33 7.88 22.23 -23.60
CA VAL A 33 7.64 21.08 -24.49
C VAL A 33 7.72 19.79 -23.68
N ASP A 34 8.77 19.68 -22.85
CA ASP A 34 9.02 18.53 -21.99
C ASP A 34 8.63 18.84 -20.54
N LEU A 35 7.98 17.87 -19.88
CA LEU A 35 7.66 17.91 -18.45
C LEU A 35 8.58 16.96 -17.69
N ASN A 36 9.63 17.51 -17.07
CA ASN A 36 10.58 16.73 -16.26
C ASN A 36 10.14 16.75 -14.79
N LEU A 37 9.59 15.64 -14.30
CA LEU A 37 9.18 15.51 -12.90
C LEU A 37 10.37 15.17 -12.00
N PHE A 38 10.44 15.79 -10.83
CA PHE A 38 11.51 15.58 -9.86
C PHE A 38 11.17 14.42 -8.93
N ARG A 39 12.03 13.38 -8.89
CA ARG A 39 11.93 12.21 -7.99
C ARG A 39 10.51 11.64 -7.87
N VAL A 40 10.00 11.18 -9.00
CA VAL A 40 8.64 10.62 -9.15
C VAL A 40 8.37 9.50 -8.14
N ASN A 41 7.21 9.55 -7.50
CA ASN A 41 6.71 8.51 -6.61
C ASN A 41 5.22 8.18 -6.91
N ARG A 42 4.65 7.19 -6.21
CA ARG A 42 3.27 6.73 -6.45
C ARG A 42 2.20 7.83 -6.29
N ASP A 43 2.44 8.84 -5.46
CA ASP A 43 1.49 9.93 -5.24
C ASP A 43 1.45 10.87 -6.46
N ASP A 44 2.49 10.86 -7.29
CA ASP A 44 2.54 11.59 -8.55
C ASP A 44 1.75 10.90 -9.66
N MET A 45 1.38 9.61 -9.52
CA MET A 45 0.52 8.92 -10.49
C MET A 45 -0.76 9.71 -10.73
N GLY A 46 -1.23 9.66 -11.97
CA GLY A 46 -2.42 10.39 -12.36
C GLY A 46 -2.37 10.86 -13.81
N ALA A 47 -3.42 11.59 -14.18
CA ALA A 47 -3.54 12.13 -15.51
C ALA A 47 -3.07 13.58 -15.57
N PHE A 48 -2.31 13.85 -16.62
CA PHE A 48 -1.77 15.13 -16.98
C PHE A 48 -2.39 15.55 -18.30
N LEU A 49 -2.56 16.86 -18.46
CA LEU A 49 -3.06 17.46 -19.68
C LEU A 49 -1.96 18.34 -20.29
N CYS A 50 -1.54 17.97 -21.49
CA CYS A 50 -0.71 18.81 -22.36
C CYS A 50 -1.65 19.65 -23.23
N VAL A 51 -1.48 20.96 -23.25
CA VAL A 51 -2.28 21.90 -24.05
C VAL A 51 -1.34 22.67 -24.96
N ALA A 52 -1.59 22.64 -26.26
CA ALA A 52 -0.83 23.39 -27.26
C ALA A 52 -1.68 24.53 -27.83
N ASN A 53 -1.19 25.75 -27.70
CA ASN A 53 -1.88 26.95 -28.15
C ASN A 53 -0.96 27.82 -29.02
N ASN A 54 -1.35 28.07 -30.27
CA ASN A 54 -0.68 28.99 -31.19
C ASN A 54 -1.43 30.32 -31.37
N GLY A 55 -2.48 30.57 -30.59
CA GLY A 55 -3.33 31.77 -30.69
C GLY A 55 -4.46 31.66 -31.73
N VAL A 56 -4.50 30.57 -32.51
CA VAL A 56 -5.54 30.32 -33.51
C VAL A 56 -6.43 29.17 -33.02
N PRO A 57 -7.74 29.38 -32.84
CA PRO A 57 -8.66 28.30 -32.48
C PRO A 57 -8.74 27.21 -33.57
N PRO A 58 -8.95 25.93 -33.19
CA PRO A 58 -9.12 25.44 -31.82
C PRO A 58 -7.78 25.13 -31.13
N THR A 59 -7.70 25.44 -29.83
CA THR A 59 -6.60 24.96 -28.98
C THR A 59 -6.72 23.45 -28.78
N VAL A 60 -5.63 22.73 -29.05
CA VAL A 60 -5.59 21.26 -28.91
C VAL A 60 -5.08 20.84 -27.54
N ARG A 61 -5.59 19.70 -27.05
CA ARG A 61 -5.20 19.13 -25.76
C ARG A 61 -5.02 17.61 -25.85
N LYS A 62 -4.06 17.06 -25.13
CA LYS A 62 -3.79 15.62 -25.05
C LYS A 62 -3.70 15.20 -23.58
N ARG A 63 -4.43 14.14 -23.23
CA ARG A 63 -4.35 13.51 -21.91
C ARG A 63 -3.23 12.47 -21.90
N VAL A 64 -2.33 12.57 -20.93
CA VAL A 64 -1.20 11.66 -20.70
C VAL A 64 -1.35 11.09 -19.30
N THR A 65 -1.24 9.77 -19.12
CA THR A 65 -1.37 9.15 -17.79
C THR A 65 -0.01 8.67 -17.30
N LEU A 66 0.44 9.21 -16.17
CA LEU A 66 1.65 8.74 -15.49
C LEU A 66 1.30 7.57 -14.59
N MET A 67 1.96 6.44 -14.83
CA MET A 67 1.88 5.24 -13.99
C MET A 67 3.27 4.93 -13.44
N VAL A 68 3.37 4.74 -12.12
CA VAL A 68 4.61 4.40 -11.43
C VAL A 68 4.52 2.95 -10.99
N THR A 69 5.51 2.16 -11.36
CA THR A 69 5.63 0.75 -10.95
C THR A 69 6.39 0.65 -9.64
N PHE A 70 5.90 -0.19 -8.72
CA PHE A 70 6.52 -0.40 -7.42
C PHE A 70 6.14 -1.77 -6.86
N GLN A 71 7.02 -2.33 -6.02
CA GLN A 71 6.80 -3.62 -5.37
C GLN A 71 5.58 -3.58 -4.43
N PRO A 72 4.86 -4.69 -4.24
CA PRO A 72 3.74 -4.73 -3.32
C PRO A 72 4.22 -4.52 -1.88
N ARG A 73 3.40 -3.81 -1.10
CA ARG A 73 3.55 -3.66 0.35
C ARG A 73 2.26 -4.08 1.02
N ILE A 74 2.36 -4.88 2.07
CA ILE A 74 1.24 -5.26 2.91
C ILE A 74 1.33 -4.53 4.25
N ASP A 75 0.21 -3.99 4.68
CA ASP A 75 0.02 -3.35 5.97
C ASP A 75 -1.09 -4.09 6.74
N VAL A 76 -0.74 -4.56 7.94
CA VAL A 76 -1.62 -5.30 8.84
C VAL A 76 -1.68 -4.50 10.15
N PRO A 77 -2.86 -4.00 10.56
CA PRO A 77 -2.97 -3.21 11.77
C PRO A 77 -2.83 -4.04 13.05
N VAL A 78 -3.20 -5.32 13.02
CA VAL A 78 -3.13 -6.23 14.18
C VAL A 78 -2.54 -7.57 13.74
N HIS A 79 -1.35 -7.89 14.29
CA HIS A 79 -0.62 -9.12 13.96
C HIS A 79 -0.94 -10.30 14.89
N LEU A 80 -1.60 -10.05 16.02
CA LEU A 80 -1.90 -11.05 17.04
C LEU A 80 -3.31 -10.81 17.58
N LEU A 81 -4.20 -11.81 17.41
CA LEU A 81 -5.61 -11.71 17.79
C LEU A 81 -6.03 -12.89 18.68
N GLY A 82 -6.59 -12.57 19.84
CA GLY A 82 -7.11 -13.55 20.78
C GLY A 82 -8.64 -13.62 20.71
N THR A 83 -9.20 -14.83 20.71
CA THR A 83 -10.66 -15.05 20.79
C THR A 83 -10.96 -16.29 21.62
N PRO A 84 -12.04 -16.31 22.43
CA PRO A 84 -12.49 -17.57 23.03
C PRO A 84 -13.02 -18.50 21.94
N LEU A 85 -13.02 -19.81 22.21
CA LEU A 85 -13.71 -20.75 21.33
C LEU A 85 -15.21 -20.39 21.23
N GLY A 86 -15.75 -20.52 20.01
CA GLY A 86 -17.09 -20.08 19.66
C GLY A 86 -17.21 -18.57 19.35
N GLY A 87 -16.17 -17.78 19.59
CA GLY A 87 -16.12 -16.37 19.24
C GLY A 87 -15.94 -16.11 17.75
N ASP A 88 -16.08 -14.85 17.35
CA ASP A 88 -15.88 -14.38 15.97
C ASP A 88 -14.60 -13.52 15.89
N ILE A 89 -13.89 -13.59 14.78
CA ILE A 89 -12.71 -12.77 14.52
C ILE A 89 -12.79 -12.08 13.16
N THR A 90 -12.14 -10.92 13.07
CA THR A 90 -11.98 -10.20 11.81
C THR A 90 -10.51 -9.82 11.61
N LEU A 91 -9.92 -10.34 10.54
CA LEU A 91 -8.58 -10.04 10.08
C LEU A 91 -8.65 -8.99 8.98
N LYS A 92 -7.68 -8.07 8.94
CA LYS A 92 -7.60 -7.03 7.93
C LYS A 92 -6.17 -6.92 7.41
N CYS A 93 -6.00 -6.84 6.09
CA CYS A 93 -4.76 -6.42 5.47
C CYS A 93 -5.05 -5.39 4.38
N THR A 94 -4.14 -4.44 4.21
CA THR A 94 -4.14 -3.49 3.10
C THR A 94 -2.93 -3.79 2.23
N VAL A 95 -3.17 -4.06 0.95
CA VAL A 95 -2.09 -4.33 0.00
C VAL A 95 -2.01 -3.18 -1.01
N GLN A 96 -0.81 -2.68 -1.23
CA GLN A 96 -0.53 -1.59 -2.16
C GLN A 96 0.53 -2.03 -3.16
N GLY A 97 0.24 -1.97 -4.46
CA GLY A 97 1.17 -2.40 -5.51
C GLY A 97 0.71 -2.02 -6.91
N TYR A 98 1.66 -1.75 -7.81
CA TYR A 98 1.41 -1.51 -9.23
C TYR A 98 2.56 -2.07 -10.08
N PRO A 99 2.33 -2.78 -11.21
CA PRO A 99 1.09 -2.94 -11.97
C PRO A 99 0.08 -3.89 -11.33
N SER A 100 -1.04 -4.15 -12.02
CA SER A 100 -2.15 -5.02 -11.55
C SER A 100 -1.64 -6.20 -10.74
N MET A 101 -2.22 -6.38 -9.56
CA MET A 101 -1.71 -7.28 -8.55
C MET A 101 -2.76 -8.30 -8.11
N ILE A 102 -2.32 -9.48 -7.72
CA ILE A 102 -3.15 -10.52 -7.13
C ILE A 102 -2.89 -10.51 -5.62
N SER A 103 -3.95 -10.56 -4.83
CA SER A 103 -3.84 -10.58 -3.36
C SER A 103 -4.97 -11.39 -2.75
N TYR A 104 -4.63 -12.17 -1.72
CA TYR A 104 -5.52 -13.16 -1.11
C TYR A 104 -5.07 -13.52 0.31
N TRP A 105 -5.97 -14.18 1.05
CA TRP A 105 -5.64 -14.81 2.32
C TRP A 105 -5.41 -16.31 2.13
N CYS A 106 -4.38 -16.84 2.78
CA CYS A 106 -4.11 -18.27 2.89
C CYS A 106 -3.76 -18.65 4.34
N ARG A 107 -3.64 -19.96 4.60
CA ARG A 107 -3.23 -20.50 5.90
C ARG A 107 -1.76 -20.88 5.89
N ASP A 108 -1.05 -20.50 6.95
CA ASP A 108 0.35 -20.89 7.21
C ASP A 108 1.30 -20.62 6.04
N GLY A 109 1.11 -19.49 5.33
CA GLY A 109 1.89 -19.14 4.13
C GLY A 109 1.73 -20.09 2.94
N ASN A 110 0.78 -21.04 3.00
CA ASN A 110 0.60 -22.05 1.97
C ASN A 110 -0.44 -21.58 0.95
N ALA A 111 0.01 -21.15 -0.23
CA ALA A 111 -0.85 -20.72 -1.34
C ALA A 111 -1.83 -21.79 -1.84
N GLN A 112 -1.63 -23.08 -1.53
CA GLN A 112 -2.59 -24.15 -1.83
C GLN A 112 -3.77 -24.17 -0.83
N ARG A 113 -3.63 -23.52 0.33
CA ARG A 113 -4.64 -23.43 1.39
C ARG A 113 -5.30 -22.04 1.38
N LEU A 114 -5.86 -21.68 0.23
CA LEU A 114 -6.61 -20.44 0.05
C LEU A 114 -7.85 -20.42 0.94
N ILE A 115 -8.15 -19.24 1.50
CA ILE A 115 -9.37 -19.01 2.27
C ILE A 115 -10.41 -18.37 1.36
N MET A 116 -11.55 -19.05 1.21
CA MET A 116 -12.65 -18.62 0.34
C MET A 116 -13.88 -18.25 1.17
N ASN A 117 -14.85 -17.59 0.52
CA ASN A 117 -16.18 -17.40 1.09
C ASN A 117 -16.87 -18.74 1.34
N GLY A 118 -17.47 -18.88 2.51
CA GLY A 118 -18.19 -20.07 2.93
C GLY A 118 -19.19 -19.76 4.03
N THR A 119 -19.74 -20.80 4.66
CA THR A 119 -20.67 -20.66 5.79
C THR A 119 -19.99 -20.06 7.03
N LYS A 120 -18.73 -20.43 7.26
CA LYS A 120 -17.94 -19.98 8.42
C LYS A 120 -17.11 -18.73 8.14
N SER A 121 -16.64 -18.55 6.91
CA SER A 121 -15.71 -17.51 6.49
C SER A 121 -16.36 -16.51 5.53
N THR A 122 -16.18 -15.22 5.78
CA THR A 122 -16.56 -14.14 4.87
C THR A 122 -15.34 -13.31 4.52
N LEU A 123 -14.99 -13.27 3.24
CA LEU A 123 -13.90 -12.54 2.64
C LEU A 123 -14.46 -11.40 1.77
N ILE A 124 -14.07 -10.18 2.11
CA ILE A 124 -14.41 -8.96 1.38
C ILE A 124 -13.11 -8.31 0.90
N SER A 125 -13.01 -8.08 -0.40
CA SER A 125 -11.89 -7.39 -1.04
C SER A 125 -12.40 -6.12 -1.68
N THR A 126 -11.91 -4.95 -1.24
CA THR A 126 -12.35 -3.64 -1.74
C THR A 126 -11.17 -2.90 -2.33
N ILE A 127 -11.30 -2.49 -3.60
CA ILE A 127 -10.31 -1.62 -4.25
C ILE A 127 -10.50 -0.21 -3.67
N GLY A 128 -9.41 0.38 -3.18
CA GLY A 128 -9.40 1.74 -2.67
C GLY A 128 -9.66 2.79 -3.76
N PRO A 129 -9.79 4.06 -3.37
CA PRO A 129 -9.91 5.15 -4.35
C PRO A 129 -8.69 5.19 -5.28
N GLU A 130 -7.50 4.86 -4.77
CA GLU A 130 -6.34 4.56 -5.59
C GLU A 130 -6.40 3.11 -6.09
N LYS A 131 -6.45 2.91 -7.41
CA LYS A 131 -6.59 1.57 -8.04
C LYS A 131 -5.45 0.59 -7.71
N TRP A 132 -4.32 1.09 -7.20
CA TRP A 132 -3.16 0.32 -6.77
C TRP A 132 -3.24 -0.10 -5.30
N LYS A 133 -4.35 0.14 -4.61
CA LYS A 133 -4.60 -0.22 -3.21
C LYS A 133 -5.81 -1.13 -3.11
N THR A 134 -5.66 -2.25 -2.43
CA THR A 134 -6.75 -3.21 -2.13
C THR A 134 -6.79 -3.47 -0.63
N ILE A 135 -7.98 -3.50 -0.05
CA ILE A 135 -8.22 -3.83 1.35
C ILE A 135 -8.92 -5.17 1.41
N HIS A 136 -8.35 -6.14 2.12
CA HIS A 136 -8.97 -7.43 2.38
C HIS A 136 -9.41 -7.51 3.84
N VAL A 137 -10.65 -7.92 4.04
CA VAL A 137 -11.24 -8.19 5.35
C VAL A 137 -11.73 -9.63 5.36
N LEU A 138 -11.19 -10.44 6.27
CA LEU A 138 -11.58 -11.83 6.46
C LEU A 138 -12.23 -11.98 7.83
N THR A 139 -13.50 -12.36 7.87
CA THR A 139 -14.22 -12.68 9.09
C THR A 139 -14.39 -14.19 9.21
N ILE A 140 -14.01 -14.77 10.34
CA ILE A 140 -14.24 -16.18 10.69
C ILE A 140 -15.19 -16.21 11.87
N ARG A 141 -16.32 -16.90 11.72
CA ARG A 141 -17.34 -17.03 12.77
C ARG A 141 -17.21 -18.33 13.53
N ASN A 142 -17.67 -18.38 14.78
CA ASN A 142 -17.71 -19.59 15.61
C ASN A 142 -16.36 -20.33 15.60
N VAL A 143 -15.30 -19.64 15.98
CA VAL A 143 -13.91 -20.11 15.95
C VAL A 143 -13.75 -21.39 16.79
N GLY A 144 -13.25 -22.44 16.15
CA GLY A 144 -12.85 -23.68 16.80
C GLY A 144 -11.33 -23.82 16.84
N GLU A 145 -10.85 -24.88 17.49
CA GLU A 145 -9.40 -25.15 17.61
C GLU A 145 -8.68 -25.21 16.26
N GLN A 146 -9.35 -25.72 15.22
CA GLN A 146 -8.83 -25.84 13.86
C GLN A 146 -8.63 -24.50 13.12
N ASP A 147 -9.29 -23.43 13.59
CA ASP A 147 -9.16 -22.10 12.99
C ASP A 147 -8.02 -21.30 13.64
N LEU A 148 -7.57 -21.70 14.83
CA LEU A 148 -6.40 -21.12 15.48
C LEU A 148 -5.15 -21.36 14.62
N GLY A 149 -4.16 -20.48 14.72
CA GLY A 149 -2.92 -20.57 13.94
C GLY A 149 -2.63 -19.34 13.11
N VAL A 150 -1.86 -19.50 12.04
CA VAL A 150 -1.36 -18.39 11.23
C VAL A 150 -2.22 -18.20 9.99
N TYR A 151 -2.65 -16.97 9.79
CA TYR A 151 -3.29 -16.50 8.58
C TYR A 151 -2.32 -15.58 7.86
N THR A 152 -2.08 -15.83 6.59
CA THR A 152 -1.12 -15.07 5.79
C THR A 152 -1.86 -14.31 4.70
N CYS A 153 -1.67 -12.99 4.64
CA CYS A 153 -2.11 -12.17 3.53
C CYS A 153 -0.96 -12.13 2.52
N GLU A 154 -1.24 -12.51 1.28
CA GLU A 154 -0.29 -12.58 0.17
C GLU A 154 -0.56 -11.48 -0.85
N GLY A 155 0.51 -10.94 -1.43
CA GLY A 155 0.46 -9.90 -2.45
C GLY A 155 1.53 -10.14 -3.53
N HIS A 156 1.08 -10.28 -4.78
CA HIS A 156 1.93 -10.54 -5.93
C HIS A 156 1.71 -9.51 -7.03
N ASN A 157 2.80 -8.95 -7.54
CA ASN A 157 2.82 -8.26 -8.82
C ASN A 157 4.02 -8.70 -9.68
N SER A 158 4.16 -8.14 -10.88
CA SER A 158 5.23 -8.50 -11.81
C SER A 158 6.66 -8.21 -11.31
N LEU A 159 6.84 -7.46 -10.22
CA LEU A 159 8.15 -7.13 -9.66
C LEU A 159 8.53 -8.02 -8.48
N SER A 160 7.58 -8.36 -7.60
CA SER A 160 7.87 -9.18 -6.43
C SER A 160 6.62 -9.79 -5.78
N ASN A 161 6.88 -10.67 -4.82
CA ASN A 161 5.91 -11.25 -3.91
C ASN A 161 6.18 -10.70 -2.52
N THR A 162 5.13 -10.50 -1.72
CA THR A 162 5.23 -10.11 -0.32
C THR A 162 4.11 -10.75 0.47
N SER A 163 4.35 -11.03 1.73
CA SER A 163 3.40 -11.66 2.63
C SER A 163 3.43 -11.01 4.01
N ALA A 164 2.33 -11.11 4.75
CA ALA A 164 2.26 -10.70 6.13
C ALA A 164 1.37 -11.65 6.94
N ASP A 165 1.88 -12.05 8.10
CA ASP A 165 1.21 -13.00 8.99
C ASP A 165 0.39 -12.31 10.07
N VAL A 166 -0.75 -12.94 10.38
CA VAL A 166 -1.60 -12.66 11.53
C VAL A 166 -1.82 -13.96 12.29
N ARG A 167 -1.47 -13.96 13.57
CA ARG A 167 -1.65 -15.13 14.43
C ARG A 167 -2.93 -15.02 15.25
N VAL A 168 -3.74 -16.06 15.19
CA VAL A 168 -4.96 -16.22 15.99
C VAL A 168 -4.72 -17.27 17.06
N TYR A 169 -5.08 -16.94 18.30
CA TYR A 169 -4.93 -17.84 19.44
C TYR A 169 -6.17 -17.82 20.34
N GLU A 170 -6.36 -18.90 21.08
CA GLU A 170 -7.44 -19.00 22.07
C GLU A 170 -7.13 -18.10 23.27
N ILE A 171 -8.10 -17.26 23.66
CA ILE A 171 -8.10 -16.69 25.01
C ILE A 171 -8.99 -17.54 25.89
N LYS A 172 -8.39 -18.20 26.87
CA LYS A 172 -9.14 -18.88 27.92
C LYS A 172 -9.69 -17.82 28.86
N GLY A 173 -10.96 -17.94 29.22
CA GLY A 173 -11.52 -17.12 30.29
C GLY A 173 -10.65 -17.30 31.53
N ILE A 174 -10.35 -16.21 32.23
CA ILE A 174 -9.88 -16.33 33.61
C ILE A 174 -11.07 -16.93 34.36
N GLU A 175 -10.99 -18.23 34.66
CA GLU A 175 -11.79 -18.79 35.73
C GLU A 175 -11.37 -18.00 36.97
N LEU A 176 -12.26 -17.10 37.43
CA LEU A 176 -12.08 -16.43 38.70
C LEU A 176 -12.23 -17.50 39.78
N GLU A 177 -11.19 -18.29 40.01
CA GLU A 177 -11.09 -19.06 41.23
C GLU A 177 -11.09 -18.05 42.38
N GLN A 178 -12.21 -18.00 43.09
CA GLN A 178 -12.33 -17.29 44.35
C GLN A 178 -11.45 -17.98 45.39
N HIS A 179 -10.13 -17.81 45.30
CA HIS A 179 -9.22 -18.20 46.36
C HIS A 179 -9.11 -17.07 47.38
N HIS A 180 -10.08 -17.04 48.28
CA HIS A 180 -9.85 -16.50 49.62
C HIS A 180 -8.67 -17.25 50.25
N LYS A 181 -7.46 -16.67 50.25
CA LYS A 181 -6.67 -16.45 51.48
C LYS A 181 -5.23 -15.93 51.24
N THR A 182 -4.99 -14.83 51.96
CA THR A 182 -3.77 -14.38 52.66
C THR A 182 -2.57 -13.90 51.83
N LYS A 183 -2.35 -12.58 51.93
CA LYS A 183 -1.07 -11.90 51.71
C LYS A 183 0.08 -12.65 52.40
N ASN A 184 1.10 -12.99 51.64
CA ASN A 184 2.48 -13.03 52.14
C ASN A 184 3.37 -12.48 51.03
N SER A 185 3.96 -11.30 51.26
CA SER A 185 4.93 -10.71 50.35
C SER A 185 6.20 -11.55 50.36
N LYS A 186 6.55 -12.12 49.21
CA LYS A 186 7.93 -12.49 48.91
C LYS A 186 8.50 -11.44 47.97
N LYS A 187 9.48 -10.70 48.49
CA LYS A 187 10.31 -9.74 47.77
C LYS A 187 11.15 -10.52 46.76
N ILE A 188 10.95 -10.28 45.46
CA ILE A 188 11.80 -10.82 44.40
C ILE A 188 12.76 -9.70 43.99
N GLU A 189 14.05 -9.98 44.12
CA GLU A 189 15.15 -9.11 43.70
C GLU A 189 15.24 -9.07 42.17
N ILE A 190 15.41 -7.87 41.63
CA ILE A 190 15.62 -7.64 40.20
C ILE A 190 17.11 -7.81 39.92
N SER A 191 17.48 -8.87 39.19
CA SER A 191 18.78 -8.95 38.52
C SER A 191 18.66 -8.35 37.13
N ASN A 192 19.32 -7.20 36.94
CA ASN A 192 19.52 -6.60 35.62
C ASN A 192 20.54 -7.43 34.85
N ASN A 193 20.18 -7.88 33.65
CA ASN A 193 21.16 -8.16 32.61
C ASN A 193 20.73 -7.50 31.30
N GLN A 194 21.63 -6.67 30.81
CA GLN A 194 21.56 -5.87 29.59
C GLN A 194 21.67 -6.77 28.34
N THR A 195 21.10 -6.33 27.20
CA THR A 195 21.91 -6.05 26.00
C THR A 195 21.08 -5.39 24.87
N GLY A 196 21.64 -4.29 24.37
CA GLY A 196 21.67 -3.84 22.96
C GLY A 196 20.39 -3.83 22.11
N LEU A 197 19.83 -2.63 21.89
CA LEU A 197 18.97 -2.35 20.74
C LEU A 197 19.84 -1.71 19.63
N GLU A 198 20.20 -2.48 18.61
CA GLU A 198 20.79 -1.93 17.37
C GLU A 198 19.67 -1.41 16.44
N SER A 199 19.77 -0.14 16.07
CA SER A 199 18.91 0.52 15.10
C SER A 199 19.33 0.14 13.68
N SER A 200 18.49 -0.60 12.94
CA SER A 200 18.67 -0.74 11.50
C SER A 200 17.89 0.34 10.75
N SER A 201 18.66 1.28 10.22
CA SER A 201 18.28 2.26 9.21
C SER A 201 17.74 1.56 7.95
N ARG A 202 16.52 1.87 7.53
CA ARG A 202 16.01 1.46 6.21
C ARG A 202 16.56 2.39 5.14
N SER A 203 17.32 1.81 4.21
CA SER A 203 17.75 2.44 2.97
C SER A 203 16.56 2.70 2.05
N LEU A 204 16.53 3.91 1.48
CA LEU A 204 15.62 4.29 0.41
C LEU A 204 16.19 3.74 -0.90
N ALA A 205 15.45 2.82 -1.52
CA ALA A 205 15.76 2.32 -2.85
C ALA A 205 15.51 3.45 -3.89
N ASP A 206 16.59 3.80 -4.58
CA ASP A 206 16.63 4.63 -5.78
C ASP A 206 15.79 3.97 -6.89
N SER A 207 14.93 4.73 -7.55
CA SER A 207 14.16 4.28 -8.71
C SER A 207 14.17 5.37 -9.75
N ARG A 208 15.15 5.28 -10.66
CA ARG A 208 15.28 6.10 -11.86
C ARG A 208 14.12 5.80 -12.81
N VAL A 209 13.02 6.53 -12.69
CA VAL A 209 11.93 6.54 -13.68
C VAL A 209 12.27 7.63 -14.70
N THR A 210 13.15 7.32 -15.66
CA THR A 210 13.62 8.28 -16.69
C THR A 210 13.10 7.97 -18.10
N ILE A 211 12.32 6.91 -18.31
CA ILE A 211 12.05 6.45 -19.68
C ILE A 211 10.54 6.29 -19.85
N TRP A 212 10.00 6.88 -20.92
CA TRP A 212 8.61 6.83 -21.42
C TRP A 212 7.70 8.08 -21.29
N MET A 213 8.25 9.29 -21.12
CA MET A 213 7.46 10.54 -21.34
C MET A 213 7.82 11.29 -22.66
N LEU A 214 8.35 10.60 -23.67
CA LEU A 214 8.94 11.27 -24.85
C LEU A 214 8.12 11.26 -26.17
N LEU A 215 6.93 10.66 -26.27
CA LEU A 215 6.35 10.44 -27.63
C LEU A 215 4.91 10.88 -27.92
N PHE A 216 4.14 11.47 -27.00
CA PHE A 216 2.69 11.62 -27.23
C PHE A 216 2.10 13.03 -27.31
N CYS A 217 2.83 14.12 -27.02
CA CYS A 217 2.22 15.46 -27.21
C CYS A 217 2.21 15.92 -28.69
N PHE A 218 3.07 15.37 -29.56
CA PHE A 218 3.10 15.72 -30.99
C PHE A 218 2.30 14.81 -31.94
N SER A 219 1.81 13.65 -31.49
CA SER A 219 1.19 12.64 -32.38
C SER A 219 -0.21 13.02 -32.92
N GLY A 220 -0.61 14.28 -32.84
CA GLY A 220 -1.91 14.78 -33.32
C GLY A 220 -1.87 16.20 -33.88
N ALA A 221 -0.68 16.75 -34.13
CA ALA A 221 -0.49 18.08 -34.71
C ALA A 221 0.24 18.01 -36.08
N LEU A 222 -0.01 16.94 -36.84
CA LEU A 222 0.35 16.83 -38.25
C LEU A 222 -0.93 16.61 -39.06
N PHE A 223 -1.56 17.73 -39.42
CA PHE A 223 -2.21 17.92 -40.70
C PHE A 223 -1.63 19.20 -41.30
#